data_AF-A0A952LGW6-F1
#
_entry.id   AF-A0A952LGW6-F1
#
_cell.length_a   1.000
_cell.length_b   1.000
_cell.length_c   1.000
_cell.angle_alpha   90.00
_cell.angle_beta   90.00
_cell.angle_gamma   90.00
#
_symmetry.space_group_name_H-M   'P 1'
#
loop_
_entity.id
_entity.type
_entity.pdbx_description
1 polymer ?
#
loop_
_entity_poly.entity_id
_entity_poly.type
_entity_poly.pdbx_seq_one_letter_code
_entity_poly.pdbx_strand_id
1 'polypeptide(L)'
;MSSAQTQSAQTNATTWIQGLSTLLRTTSRKMTIADRTSVSIAIKKNKASLFLPPDMASLQQNNLRYLHALAKNTDCRLIEDRRSVDLAPLNEQRNRKPPHMAMSLSLLLKQTGLPGPLRTLSMPHRLKQENIHIPLPDLIDLMAGSLDRCKRVVILPNRFIISFLGNDTNPIVGYAGKLFIGNQETTVCYFDSPNLRTIGYRSGDQFVLHYLIAGGPIRSPHLWTNLNALQGAQARLQVFRSPRDGHDFGIVHSSTFLDLNSEMTHTTT
;
A
#
# COMPACT_ATOMS: atom_id res chain seq x y z
N MET A 1 30.64 -8.50 41.17
CA MET A 1 31.45 -8.81 39.98
C MET A 1 30.79 -9.94 39.21
N SER A 2 30.84 -9.88 37.87
CA SER A 2 30.35 -10.82 36.85
C SER A 2 28.83 -11.02 36.74
N SER A 3 28.12 -10.44 35.75
CA SER A 3 28.20 -10.54 34.28
C SER A 3 27.25 -11.60 33.72
N ALA A 4 26.13 -11.15 33.16
CA ALA A 4 25.43 -11.85 32.08
C ALA A 4 24.67 -10.80 31.25
N GLN A 5 25.41 -10.10 30.40
CA GLN A 5 24.85 -9.47 29.22
C GLN A 5 24.32 -10.58 28.32
N THR A 6 23.01 -10.81 28.34
CA THR A 6 22.36 -11.50 27.23
C THR A 6 22.23 -10.48 26.10
N GLN A 7 23.33 -10.30 25.35
CA GLN A 7 23.25 -9.77 24.00
C GLN A 7 22.37 -10.74 23.21
N SER A 8 21.11 -10.38 23.04
CA SER A 8 20.23 -11.04 22.09
C SER A 8 20.88 -10.89 20.72
N ALA A 9 21.33 -12.01 20.16
CA ALA A 9 21.74 -12.12 18.78
C ALA A 9 20.56 -11.68 17.89
N GLN A 10 20.51 -10.40 17.54
CA GLN A 10 19.71 -9.88 16.45
C GLN A 10 20.30 -10.45 15.18
N THR A 11 19.85 -11.65 14.82
CA THR A 11 19.96 -12.15 13.47
C THR A 11 19.32 -11.11 12.57
N ASN A 12 20.12 -10.46 11.73
CA ASN A 12 19.72 -9.47 10.74
C ASN A 12 18.85 -10.14 9.65
N ALA A 13 17.67 -10.63 10.03
CA ALA A 13 16.66 -11.08 9.09
C ALA A 13 16.28 -9.87 8.24
N THR A 14 16.57 -9.93 6.95
CA THR A 14 16.20 -8.88 6.00
C THR A 14 14.69 -8.68 6.06
N THR A 15 14.27 -7.46 6.37
CA THR A 15 12.83 -7.13 6.39
C THR A 15 12.23 -7.24 4.98
N TRP A 16 10.92 -7.46 4.88
CA TRP A 16 10.29 -7.61 3.56
C TRP A 16 10.48 -6.37 2.67
N ILE A 17 10.50 -5.16 3.27
CA ILE A 17 10.68 -3.91 2.52
C ILE A 17 12.10 -3.77 1.98
N GLN A 18 13.11 -4.24 2.71
CA GLN A 18 14.50 -4.32 2.22
C GLN A 18 14.64 -5.35 1.09
N GLY A 19 13.98 -6.51 1.22
CA GLY A 19 13.91 -7.50 0.15
C GLY A 19 13.24 -6.93 -1.10
N LEU A 20 12.11 -6.23 -0.94
CA LEU A 20 11.39 -5.59 -2.03
C LEU A 20 12.20 -4.48 -2.71
N SER A 21 12.87 -3.62 -1.95
CA SER A 21 13.77 -2.58 -2.49
C SER A 21 14.89 -3.20 -3.31
N THR A 22 15.56 -4.24 -2.80
CA THR A 22 16.62 -4.96 -3.52
C THR A 22 16.10 -5.51 -4.85
N LEU A 23 14.92 -6.13 -4.85
CA LEU A 23 14.30 -6.66 -6.07
C LEU A 23 13.98 -5.54 -7.07
N LEU A 24 13.34 -4.47 -6.63
CA LEU A 24 12.96 -3.36 -7.53
C LEU A 24 14.17 -2.67 -8.15
N ARG A 25 15.32 -2.62 -7.47
CA ARG A 25 16.59 -2.11 -8.03
C ARG A 25 17.10 -2.94 -9.22
N THR A 26 16.73 -4.21 -9.32
CA THR A 26 17.09 -5.08 -10.46
C THR A 26 16.12 -4.98 -11.64
N THR A 27 15.04 -4.21 -11.49
CA THR A 27 14.02 -3.99 -12.51
C THR A 27 14.15 -2.61 -13.15
N SER A 28 13.59 -2.43 -14.34
CA SER A 28 13.51 -1.14 -15.01
C SER A 28 12.64 -0.18 -14.21
N ARG A 29 13.21 0.97 -13.82
CA ARG A 29 12.47 2.10 -13.26
C ARG A 29 11.73 2.92 -14.30
N LYS A 30 12.04 2.73 -15.59
CA LYS A 30 11.30 3.38 -16.68
C LYS A 30 9.92 2.75 -16.75
N MET A 31 8.93 3.42 -16.16
CA MET A 31 7.53 3.02 -16.23
C MET A 31 6.81 3.82 -17.31
N THR A 32 6.03 3.12 -18.12
CA THR A 32 5.10 3.72 -19.07
C THR A 32 3.66 3.62 -18.54
N ILE A 33 2.71 4.31 -19.18
CA ILE A 33 1.28 4.17 -18.86
C ILE A 33 0.83 2.71 -19.05
N ALA A 34 1.41 1.98 -20.00
CA ALA A 34 1.10 0.58 -20.24
C ALA A 34 1.50 -0.34 -19.08
N ASP A 35 2.39 0.10 -18.19
CA ASP A 35 2.84 -0.68 -17.02
C ASP A 35 1.99 -0.39 -15.76
N ARG A 36 0.93 0.42 -15.89
CA ARG A 36 0.03 0.79 -14.79
C ARG A 36 -1.43 0.52 -15.17
N THR A 37 -2.16 -0.14 -14.28
CA THR A 37 -3.58 -0.42 -14.50
C THR A 37 -4.37 -0.22 -13.21
N SER A 38 -5.54 0.40 -13.30
CA SER A 38 -6.50 0.40 -12.19
C SER A 38 -7.38 -0.85 -12.29
N VAL A 39 -7.52 -1.57 -11.18
CA VAL A 39 -8.27 -2.82 -11.09
C VAL A 39 -9.26 -2.71 -9.94
N SER A 40 -10.51 -3.09 -10.18
CA SER A 40 -11.52 -3.16 -9.14
C SER A 40 -11.62 -4.57 -8.60
N ILE A 41 -11.79 -4.72 -7.28
CA ILE A 41 -11.88 -6.03 -6.64
C ILE A 41 -13.22 -6.18 -5.93
N ALA A 42 -13.90 -7.31 -6.17
CA ALA A 42 -15.10 -7.68 -5.42
C ALA A 42 -15.02 -9.13 -4.94
N ILE A 43 -15.70 -9.41 -3.83
CA ILE A 43 -15.85 -10.76 -3.29
C ILE A 43 -17.30 -11.17 -3.46
N LYS A 44 -17.55 -12.29 -4.13
CA LYS A 44 -18.89 -12.86 -4.32
C LYS A 44 -18.85 -14.34 -3.99
N LYS A 45 -19.75 -14.81 -3.10
CA LYS A 45 -19.81 -16.22 -2.65
C LYS A 45 -18.44 -16.74 -2.17
N ASN A 46 -17.74 -15.94 -1.36
CA ASN A 46 -16.40 -16.24 -0.83
C ASN A 46 -15.29 -16.45 -1.90
N LYS A 47 -15.50 -15.99 -3.13
CA LYS A 47 -14.47 -15.95 -4.18
C LYS A 47 -14.19 -14.52 -4.60
N ALA A 48 -12.92 -14.16 -4.66
CA ALA A 48 -12.50 -12.86 -5.16
C ALA A 48 -12.56 -12.82 -6.69
N SER A 49 -13.01 -11.70 -7.23
CA SER A 49 -13.06 -11.40 -8.65
C SER A 49 -12.35 -10.07 -8.89
N LEU A 50 -11.39 -10.08 -9.82
CA LEU A 50 -10.70 -8.90 -10.32
C LEU A 50 -11.38 -8.46 -11.61
N PHE A 51 -11.87 -7.22 -11.61
CA PHE A 51 -12.49 -6.60 -12.78
C PHE A 51 -11.44 -5.82 -13.55
N LEU A 52 -11.26 -6.22 -14.80
CA LEU A 52 -10.25 -5.69 -15.71
C LEU A 52 -10.87 -4.60 -16.59
N PRO A 53 -10.16 -3.49 -16.84
CA PRO A 53 -10.56 -2.55 -17.89
C PRO A 53 -10.76 -3.24 -19.25
N PRO A 54 -11.67 -2.73 -20.10
CA PRO A 54 -11.82 -3.23 -21.46
C PRO A 54 -10.51 -3.07 -22.25
N ASP A 55 -10.32 -3.92 -23.26
CA ASP A 55 -9.20 -3.83 -24.21
C ASP A 55 -7.79 -3.97 -23.60
N MET A 56 -7.66 -4.45 -22.35
CA MET A 56 -6.35 -4.74 -21.75
C MET A 56 -5.51 -5.70 -22.60
N ALA A 57 -6.15 -6.61 -23.34
CA ALA A 57 -5.47 -7.58 -24.19
C ALA A 57 -4.72 -6.93 -25.37
N SER A 58 -5.18 -5.78 -25.86
CA SER A 58 -4.49 -5.04 -26.93
C SER A 58 -3.56 -3.96 -26.37
N LEU A 59 -3.95 -3.28 -25.28
CA LEU A 59 -3.24 -2.11 -24.76
C LEU A 59 -2.19 -2.43 -23.68
N GLN A 60 -2.40 -3.48 -22.88
CA GLN A 60 -1.64 -3.73 -21.65
C GLN A 60 -1.35 -5.23 -21.43
N GLN A 61 -0.85 -5.91 -22.46
CA GLN A 61 -0.60 -7.37 -22.47
C GLN A 61 0.22 -7.86 -21.27
N ASN A 62 1.27 -7.13 -20.87
CA ASN A 62 2.12 -7.51 -19.74
C ASN A 62 1.36 -7.47 -18.41
N ASN A 63 0.52 -6.46 -18.21
CA ASN A 63 -0.30 -6.34 -17.01
C ASN A 63 -1.37 -7.43 -16.99
N LEU A 64 -2.00 -7.72 -18.14
CA LEU A 64 -2.95 -8.81 -18.27
C LEU A 64 -2.29 -10.17 -17.95
N ARG A 65 -1.09 -10.42 -18.49
CA ARG A 65 -0.29 -11.62 -18.21
C ARG A 65 0.00 -11.77 -16.71
N TYR A 66 0.38 -10.68 -16.04
CA TYR A 66 0.59 -10.67 -14.60
C TYR A 66 -0.69 -10.98 -13.82
N LEU A 67 -1.82 -10.37 -14.19
CA LEU A 67 -3.11 -10.61 -13.53
C LEU A 67 -3.60 -12.04 -13.71
N HIS A 68 -3.37 -12.67 -14.87
CA HIS A 68 -3.63 -14.10 -15.07
C HIS A 68 -2.80 -14.97 -14.13
N ALA A 69 -1.50 -14.67 -13.99
CA ALA A 69 -0.64 -15.40 -13.07
C ALA A 69 -1.09 -15.22 -11.61
N LEU A 70 -1.43 -14.01 -11.21
CA LEU A 70 -1.95 -13.71 -9.87
C LEU A 70 -3.27 -14.45 -9.62
N ALA A 71 -4.20 -14.40 -10.57
CA ALA A 71 -5.49 -15.07 -10.47
C ALA A 71 -5.34 -16.59 -10.31
N LYS A 72 -4.46 -17.20 -11.12
CA LYS A 72 -4.15 -18.63 -11.05
C LYS A 72 -3.61 -19.05 -9.67
N ASN A 73 -2.73 -18.25 -9.08
CA ASN A 73 -2.08 -18.59 -7.81
C ASN A 73 -2.95 -18.31 -6.57
N THR A 74 -4.03 -17.53 -6.71
CA THR A 74 -4.81 -17.02 -5.57
C THR A 74 -6.29 -17.44 -5.61
N ASP A 75 -6.66 -18.32 -6.54
CA ASP A 75 -8.06 -18.71 -6.84
C ASP A 75 -8.99 -17.50 -7.08
N CYS A 76 -8.43 -16.38 -7.59
CA CYS A 76 -9.23 -15.24 -8.00
C CYS A 76 -9.76 -15.44 -9.42
N ARG A 77 -10.98 -14.99 -9.67
CA ARG A 77 -11.55 -14.94 -11.02
C ARG A 77 -11.17 -13.64 -11.71
N LEU A 78 -10.87 -13.69 -12.99
CA LEU A 78 -10.73 -12.49 -13.82
C LEU A 78 -12.02 -12.28 -14.61
N ILE A 79 -12.53 -11.05 -14.58
CA ILE A 79 -13.73 -10.64 -15.31
C ILE A 79 -13.39 -9.37 -16.08
N GLU A 80 -13.56 -9.41 -17.39
CA GLU A 80 -13.45 -8.20 -18.21
C GLU A 80 -14.68 -7.32 -18.00
N ASP A 81 -14.47 -6.05 -17.67
CA ASP A 81 -15.55 -5.07 -17.53
C ASP A 81 -15.93 -4.54 -18.91
N ARG A 82 -16.92 -5.18 -19.53
CA ARG A 82 -17.42 -4.86 -20.88
C ARG A 82 -18.39 -3.68 -20.92
N ARG A 83 -18.54 -2.92 -19.83
CA ARG A 83 -19.38 -1.71 -19.80
C ARG A 83 -18.64 -0.59 -20.55
N SER A 84 -18.75 -0.59 -21.86
CA SER A 84 -17.98 0.26 -22.78
C SER A 84 -18.55 1.67 -23.03
N VAL A 85 -19.65 2.10 -22.39
CA VAL A 85 -20.38 3.32 -22.84
C VAL A 85 -20.67 4.37 -21.77
N ASP A 86 -20.50 4.12 -20.47
CA ASP A 86 -20.66 5.18 -19.45
C ASP A 86 -19.62 5.05 -18.34
N LEU A 87 -18.40 5.52 -18.64
CA LEU A 87 -17.33 5.66 -17.66
C LEU A 87 -17.00 7.14 -17.44
N ALA A 88 -18.00 7.91 -16.98
CA ALA A 88 -17.67 8.70 -15.81
C ALA A 88 -17.24 7.66 -14.74
N PRO A 89 -16.02 7.75 -14.16
CA PRO A 89 -15.55 6.74 -13.22
C PRO A 89 -16.64 6.59 -12.18
N LEU A 90 -17.26 5.40 -12.10
CA LEU A 90 -18.50 5.15 -11.35
C LEU A 90 -18.51 5.99 -10.07
N ASN A 91 -19.12 7.17 -10.17
CA ASN A 91 -19.21 8.17 -9.13
C ASN A 91 -20.33 7.77 -8.15
N GLU A 92 -20.64 6.46 -8.09
CA GLU A 92 -21.34 5.79 -6.99
C GLU A 92 -20.48 5.74 -5.70
N GLN A 93 -19.50 6.62 -5.57
CA GLN A 93 -18.87 6.96 -4.28
C GLN A 93 -19.57 8.13 -3.58
N ARG A 94 -20.63 8.73 -4.16
CA ARG A 94 -21.34 9.89 -3.59
C ARG A 94 -21.87 9.73 -2.15
N ASN A 95 -21.97 8.51 -1.60
CA ASN A 95 -22.54 8.27 -0.26
C ASN A 95 -21.80 7.22 0.59
N ARG A 96 -20.60 6.78 0.22
CA ARG A 96 -19.96 5.68 0.96
C ARG A 96 -19.18 6.22 2.16
N LYS A 97 -19.53 5.71 3.35
CA LYS A 97 -18.69 5.74 4.56
C LYS A 97 -17.23 5.45 4.16
N PRO A 98 -16.24 6.03 4.86
CA PRO A 98 -14.84 5.73 4.62
C PRO A 98 -14.66 4.22 4.46
N PRO A 99 -14.01 3.70 3.39
CA PRO A 99 -13.64 2.30 3.34
C PRO A 99 -13.03 1.92 4.68
N HIS A 100 -13.46 0.81 5.28
CA HIS A 100 -13.03 0.39 6.62
C HIS A 100 -11.50 0.41 6.76
N MET A 101 -10.79 0.15 5.65
CA MET A 101 -9.36 0.31 5.49
C MET A 101 -8.84 1.71 5.88
N ALA A 102 -9.43 2.79 5.35
CA ALA A 102 -8.98 4.15 5.61
C ALA A 102 -9.12 4.53 7.09
N MET A 103 -10.24 4.15 7.70
CA MET A 103 -10.47 4.37 9.13
C MET A 103 -9.49 3.56 9.99
N SER A 104 -9.25 2.31 9.62
CA SER A 104 -8.32 1.41 10.31
C SER A 104 -6.89 1.97 10.28
N LEU A 105 -6.44 2.46 9.12
CA LEU A 105 -5.11 3.05 8.96
C LEU A 105 -5.00 4.42 9.65
N SER A 106 -6.04 5.25 9.62
CA SER A 106 -6.10 6.52 10.36
C SER A 106 -5.93 6.30 11.87
N LEU A 107 -6.59 5.27 12.42
CA LEU A 107 -6.40 4.86 13.82
C LEU A 107 -4.99 4.35 14.10
N LEU A 108 -4.42 3.56 13.18
CA LEU A 108 -3.07 3.04 13.32
C LEU A 108 -2.05 4.19 13.40
N LEU A 109 -2.15 5.18 12.51
CA LEU A 109 -1.31 6.39 12.56
C LEU A 109 -1.42 7.11 13.92
N LYS A 110 -2.65 7.27 14.44
CA LYS A 110 -2.88 7.88 15.76
C LYS A 110 -2.23 7.06 16.88
N GLN A 111 -2.40 5.73 16.88
CA GLN A 111 -1.80 4.83 17.88
C GLN A 111 -0.27 4.84 17.84
N THR A 112 0.32 5.14 16.69
CA THR A 112 1.77 5.21 16.49
C THR A 112 2.38 6.56 16.86
N GLY A 113 1.56 7.51 17.35
CA GLY A 113 2.01 8.80 17.84
C GLY A 113 2.10 9.89 16.77
N LEU A 114 1.41 9.77 15.63
CA LEU A 114 1.17 10.91 14.75
C LEU A 114 0.18 11.85 15.46
N PRO A 115 0.60 13.05 15.92
CA PRO A 115 -0.21 13.90 16.80
C PRO A 115 -1.40 14.50 16.06
N GLY A 116 -2.51 14.75 16.75
CA GLY A 116 -3.70 15.42 16.22
C GLY A 116 -4.99 14.57 16.23
N PRO A 117 -6.10 15.11 15.70
CA PRO A 117 -7.37 14.39 15.64
C PRO A 117 -7.29 13.18 14.71
N LEU A 118 -8.30 12.31 14.79
CA LEU A 118 -8.45 11.21 13.84
C LEU A 118 -8.52 11.81 12.43
N ARG A 119 -7.68 11.31 11.52
CA ARG A 119 -7.61 11.86 10.16
C ARG A 119 -8.84 11.47 9.36
N THR A 120 -9.37 12.43 8.64
CA THR A 120 -10.49 12.27 7.72
C THR A 120 -9.98 11.90 6.35
N LEU A 121 -10.79 11.19 5.56
CA LEU A 121 -10.50 10.96 4.16
C LEU A 121 -10.50 12.28 3.40
N SER A 122 -9.51 12.45 2.52
CA SER A 122 -9.46 13.60 1.63
C SER A 122 -10.62 13.60 0.67
N MET A 123 -11.17 14.79 0.41
CA MET A 123 -12.24 15.02 -0.55
C MET A 123 -11.80 16.07 -1.58
N PRO A 124 -11.58 15.71 -2.86
CA PRO A 124 -11.69 14.37 -3.44
C PRO A 124 -10.65 13.38 -2.91
N HIS A 125 -10.91 12.07 -3.02
CA HIS A 125 -10.01 10.98 -2.57
C HIS A 125 -8.82 10.80 -3.51
N ARG A 126 -7.97 11.83 -3.58
CA ARG A 126 -6.73 11.89 -4.36
C ARG A 126 -5.74 12.82 -3.67
N LEU A 127 -4.48 12.70 -4.08
CA LEU A 127 -3.47 13.69 -3.73
C LEU A 127 -3.87 15.04 -4.33
N LYS A 128 -3.76 16.11 -3.54
CA LYS A 128 -3.91 17.48 -4.02
C LYS A 128 -2.76 17.84 -4.96
N GLN A 129 -3.00 18.80 -5.86
CA GLN A 129 -2.08 19.08 -6.96
C GLN A 129 -0.77 19.74 -6.47
N GLU A 130 -0.86 20.49 -5.38
CA GLU A 130 0.24 21.14 -4.67
C GLU A 130 1.09 20.17 -3.85
N ASN A 131 0.55 18.98 -3.52
CA ASN A 131 1.22 18.01 -2.68
C ASN A 131 2.16 17.12 -3.51
N ILE A 132 3.38 16.91 -3.03
CA ILE A 132 4.40 16.11 -3.69
C ILE A 132 3.97 14.64 -3.73
N HIS A 133 3.99 14.06 -4.94
CA HIS A 133 3.82 12.63 -5.15
C HIS A 133 5.17 11.93 -5.14
N ILE A 134 5.37 10.99 -4.22
CA ILE A 134 6.53 10.10 -4.22
C ILE A 134 6.14 8.82 -4.96
N PRO A 135 6.79 8.48 -6.09
CA PRO A 135 6.53 7.22 -6.77
C PRO A 135 6.77 6.01 -5.87
N LEU A 136 5.92 4.98 -6.01
CA LEU A 136 5.97 3.79 -5.17
C LEU A 136 7.36 3.15 -5.06
N PRO A 137 8.16 2.98 -6.14
CA PRO A 137 9.50 2.41 -6.03
C PRO A 137 10.45 3.26 -5.19
N ASP A 138 10.38 4.57 -5.34
CA ASP A 138 11.22 5.50 -4.60
C ASP A 138 10.82 5.55 -3.13
N LEU A 139 9.52 5.47 -2.83
CA LEU A 139 9.03 5.32 -1.47
C LEU A 139 9.51 4.01 -0.83
N ILE A 140 9.49 2.90 -1.55
CA ILE A 140 9.99 1.60 -1.06
C ILE A 140 11.49 1.68 -0.73
N ASP A 141 12.30 2.25 -1.60
CA ASP A 141 13.73 2.46 -1.34
C ASP A 141 13.99 3.35 -0.14
N LEU A 142 13.25 4.45 -0.05
CA LEU A 142 13.35 5.42 1.03
C LEU A 142 13.01 4.77 2.38
N MET A 143 11.97 3.93 2.43
CA MET A 143 11.63 3.15 3.64
C MET A 143 12.72 2.13 3.97
N ALA A 144 13.17 1.34 3.00
CA ALA A 144 14.20 0.33 3.21
C ALA A 144 15.51 0.92 3.74
N GLY A 145 15.90 2.09 3.24
CA GLY A 145 17.11 2.83 3.66
C GLY A 145 16.95 3.71 4.90
N SER A 146 15.80 3.66 5.59
CA SER A 146 15.55 4.47 6.80
C SER A 146 15.13 3.65 8.02
N LEU A 147 15.06 2.33 7.91
CA LEU A 147 14.60 1.46 9.00
C LEU A 147 15.42 1.59 10.28
N ASP A 148 16.73 1.81 10.16
CA ASP A 148 17.68 2.02 11.25
C ASP A 148 17.47 3.35 11.99
N ARG A 149 16.91 4.34 11.29
CA ARG A 149 16.60 5.68 11.82
C ARG A 149 15.15 5.84 12.25
N CYS A 150 14.29 4.87 11.94
CA CYS A 150 12.89 4.90 12.32
C CYS A 150 12.70 4.43 13.76
N LYS A 151 11.78 5.10 14.48
CA LYS A 151 11.27 4.59 15.74
C LYS A 151 10.41 3.36 15.46
N ARG A 152 10.75 2.25 16.09
CA ARG A 152 9.97 1.00 16.05
C ARG A 152 8.97 0.95 17.19
N VAL A 153 7.72 0.58 16.88
CA VAL A 153 6.64 0.35 17.84
C VAL A 153 5.93 -0.95 17.51
N VAL A 154 5.42 -1.65 18.52
CA VAL A 154 4.59 -2.85 18.35
C VAL A 154 3.23 -2.56 18.95
N ILE A 155 2.17 -2.78 18.17
CA ILE A 155 0.80 -2.38 18.52
C ILE A 155 -0.13 -3.55 18.24
N LEU A 156 -1.10 -3.77 19.12
CA LEU A 156 -2.15 -4.74 18.88
C LEU A 156 -3.19 -4.17 17.89
N PRO A 157 -3.68 -4.96 16.93
CA PRO A 157 -4.67 -4.49 15.97
C PRO A 157 -5.96 -4.12 16.71
N ASN A 158 -6.53 -2.96 16.40
CA ASN A 158 -7.84 -2.57 16.90
C ASN A 158 -8.97 -3.33 16.18
N ARG A 159 -10.19 -3.29 16.70
CA ARG A 159 -11.35 -4.03 16.13
C ARG A 159 -11.60 -3.77 14.65
N PHE A 160 -11.29 -2.57 14.15
CA PHE A 160 -11.49 -2.22 12.74
C PHE A 160 -10.43 -2.90 11.87
N ILE A 161 -9.18 -2.92 12.31
CA ILE A 161 -8.10 -3.67 11.67
C ILE A 161 -8.40 -5.17 11.69
N ILE A 162 -8.81 -5.72 12.83
CA ILE A 162 -9.15 -7.15 12.97
C ILE A 162 -10.25 -7.51 11.97
N SER A 163 -11.34 -6.73 11.92
CA SER A 163 -12.44 -6.94 10.97
C SER A 163 -11.97 -6.84 9.51
N PHE A 164 -11.16 -5.83 9.19
CA PHE A 164 -10.63 -5.59 7.85
C PHE A 164 -9.70 -6.72 7.38
N LEU A 165 -8.83 -7.20 8.27
CA LEU A 165 -7.88 -8.27 8.00
C LEU A 165 -8.49 -9.67 8.17
N GLY A 166 -9.81 -9.81 8.30
CA GLY A 166 -10.48 -11.12 8.35
C GLY A 166 -10.22 -11.88 9.65
N ASN A 167 -10.38 -11.19 10.79
CA ASN A 167 -10.12 -11.68 12.15
C ASN A 167 -8.64 -11.93 12.48
N ASP A 168 -7.73 -11.28 11.76
CA ASP A 168 -6.31 -11.31 12.08
C ASP A 168 -6.02 -10.49 13.35
N THR A 169 -5.52 -11.16 14.39
CA THR A 169 -5.14 -10.56 15.67
C THR A 169 -3.63 -10.46 15.86
N ASN A 170 -2.83 -10.75 14.84
CA ASN A 170 -1.37 -10.68 14.94
C ASN A 170 -0.90 -9.25 15.28
N PRO A 171 0.11 -9.09 16.14
CA PRO A 171 0.69 -7.79 16.42
C PRO A 171 1.21 -7.11 15.15
N ILE A 172 1.04 -5.78 15.09
CA ILE A 172 1.54 -4.94 14.00
C ILE A 172 2.82 -4.28 14.46
N VAL A 173 3.88 -4.45 13.68
CA VAL A 173 5.13 -3.72 13.86
C VAL A 173 5.08 -2.46 13.01
N GLY A 174 5.10 -1.31 13.66
CA GLY A 174 5.18 -0.01 13.02
C GLY A 174 6.58 0.58 13.10
N TYR A 175 7.00 1.24 12.03
CA TYR A 175 8.20 2.04 11.96
C TYR A 175 7.80 3.42 11.47
N ALA A 176 8.24 4.47 12.15
CA ALA A 176 7.98 5.83 11.73
C ALA A 176 9.20 6.72 11.97
N GLY A 177 9.42 7.66 11.07
CA GLY A 177 10.57 8.54 11.12
C GLY A 177 10.35 9.82 10.33
N LYS A 178 11.23 10.79 10.54
CA LYS A 178 11.34 12.00 9.73
C LYS A 178 12.54 11.84 8.79
N LEU A 179 12.34 12.12 7.52
CA LEU A 179 13.38 12.02 6.49
C LEU A 179 13.41 13.29 5.66
N PHE A 180 14.59 13.67 5.20
CA PHE A 180 14.74 14.77 4.25
C PHE A 180 14.64 14.22 2.83
N ILE A 181 13.71 14.77 2.05
CA ILE A 181 13.56 14.52 0.61
C ILE A 181 13.85 15.83 -0.09
N GLY A 182 15.03 15.95 -0.69
CA GLY A 182 15.58 17.24 -1.09
C GLY A 182 15.72 18.16 0.12
N ASN A 183 15.09 19.34 0.07
CA ASN A 183 15.12 20.32 1.17
C ASN A 183 13.89 20.26 2.08
N GLN A 184 13.04 19.22 1.97
CA GLN A 184 11.81 19.11 2.75
C GLN A 184 11.88 17.94 3.73
N GLU A 185 11.59 18.23 5.00
CA GLU A 185 11.38 17.19 6.01
C GLU A 185 10.00 16.55 5.80
N THR A 186 9.98 15.24 5.59
CA THR A 186 8.79 14.42 5.37
C THR A 186 8.71 13.35 6.44
N THR A 187 7.54 13.22 7.08
CA THR A 187 7.26 12.09 7.96
C THR A 187 6.91 10.87 7.12
N VAL A 188 7.50 9.74 7.47
CA VAL A 188 7.28 8.45 6.82
C VAL A 188 6.83 7.40 7.83
N CYS A 189 6.04 6.44 7.38
CA CYS A 189 5.68 5.28 8.17
C CYS A 189 5.64 4.00 7.34
N TYR A 190 5.87 2.89 8.02
CA TYR A 190 5.82 1.55 7.49
C TYR A 190 5.18 0.64 8.55
N PHE A 191 4.22 -0.19 8.15
CA PHE A 191 3.52 -1.14 9.01
C PHE A 191 3.62 -2.54 8.45
N ASP A 192 3.96 -3.47 9.33
CA ASP A 192 4.19 -4.87 9.00
C ASP A 192 3.44 -5.82 9.95
N SER A 193 2.70 -6.74 9.35
CA SER A 193 2.17 -7.97 9.96
C SER A 193 1.87 -8.97 8.83
N PRO A 194 1.62 -10.26 9.12
CA PRO A 194 1.43 -11.28 8.08
C PRO A 194 0.48 -10.89 6.94
N ASN A 195 -0.64 -10.23 7.26
CA ASN A 195 -1.66 -9.79 6.30
C ASN A 195 -1.75 -8.26 6.15
N LEU A 196 -0.80 -7.51 6.71
CA LEU A 196 -0.75 -6.05 6.61
C LEU A 196 0.64 -5.59 6.16
N ARG A 197 0.72 -5.11 4.92
CA ARG A 197 1.91 -4.43 4.40
C ARG A 197 1.51 -3.02 3.98
N THR A 198 1.93 -2.02 4.74
CA THR A 198 1.57 -0.63 4.45
C THR A 198 2.80 0.26 4.51
N ILE A 199 2.91 1.19 3.57
CA ILE A 199 3.89 2.27 3.60
C ILE A 199 3.16 3.59 3.39
N GLY A 200 3.65 4.66 4.01
CA GLY A 200 2.99 5.96 3.89
C GLY A 200 3.91 7.12 4.20
N TYR A 201 3.51 8.29 3.76
CA TYR A 201 4.28 9.51 3.91
C TYR A 201 3.36 10.72 4.04
N ARG A 202 3.85 11.75 4.72
CA ARG A 202 3.22 13.06 4.75
C ARG A 202 3.57 13.83 3.48
N SER A 203 2.59 14.48 2.87
CA SER A 203 2.78 15.39 1.75
C SER A 203 1.95 16.63 1.99
N GLY A 204 2.61 17.73 2.38
CA GLY A 204 1.95 18.97 2.79
C GLY A 204 0.95 18.76 3.92
N ASP A 205 -0.31 19.02 3.61
CA ASP A 205 -1.48 18.88 4.48
C ASP A 205 -2.21 17.54 4.34
N GLN A 206 -1.64 16.59 3.60
CA GLN A 206 -2.17 15.25 3.45
C GLN A 206 -1.20 14.18 3.97
N PHE A 207 -1.75 13.05 4.36
CA PHE A 207 -1.02 11.82 4.61
C PHE A 207 -1.44 10.77 3.58
N VAL A 208 -0.46 10.23 2.86
CA VAL A 208 -0.64 9.24 1.81
C VAL A 208 -0.25 7.88 2.35
N LEU A 209 -1.14 6.90 2.22
CA LEU A 209 -0.88 5.51 2.61
C LEU A 209 -1.09 4.59 1.42
N HIS A 210 -0.14 3.71 1.18
CA HIS A 210 -0.22 2.63 0.21
C HIS A 210 -0.32 1.30 0.96
N TYR A 211 -1.47 0.66 0.83
CA TYR A 211 -1.69 -0.69 1.29
C TYR A 211 -1.32 -1.68 0.20
N LEU A 212 -0.27 -2.47 0.40
CA LEU A 212 0.21 -3.44 -0.57
C LEU A 212 -0.57 -4.75 -0.43
N ILE A 213 -1.37 -5.04 -1.45
CA ILE A 213 -2.36 -6.11 -1.50
C ILE A 213 -1.73 -7.42 -1.96
N ALA A 214 -0.93 -7.36 -3.02
CA ALA A 214 -0.31 -8.51 -3.63
C ALA A 214 0.97 -8.09 -4.31
N GLY A 215 1.85 -9.05 -4.54
CA GLY A 215 3.03 -8.83 -5.34
C GLY A 215 3.83 -10.09 -5.54
N GLY A 216 5.00 -9.93 -6.15
CA GLY A 216 5.89 -11.02 -6.47
C GLY A 216 6.27 -11.06 -7.94
N PRO A 217 7.23 -11.93 -8.30
CA PRO A 217 7.60 -12.16 -9.68
C PRO A 217 6.44 -12.80 -10.44
N ILE A 218 6.34 -12.57 -11.75
CA ILE A 218 5.24 -13.04 -12.61
C ILE A 218 5.03 -14.57 -12.59
N ARG A 219 6.07 -15.33 -12.24
CA ARG A 219 5.99 -16.80 -12.12
C ARG A 219 5.35 -17.26 -10.80
N SER A 220 5.38 -16.43 -9.77
CA SER A 220 4.85 -16.74 -8.44
C SER A 220 4.28 -15.52 -7.71
N PRO A 221 3.37 -14.74 -8.34
CA PRO A 221 2.65 -13.70 -7.62
C PRO A 221 1.76 -14.31 -6.54
N HIS A 222 1.65 -13.63 -5.41
CA HIS A 222 0.83 -14.08 -4.28
C HIS A 222 0.22 -12.88 -3.54
N LEU A 223 -0.82 -13.16 -2.76
CA LEU A 223 -1.42 -12.15 -1.89
C LEU A 223 -0.51 -11.88 -0.70
N TRP A 224 -0.50 -10.62 -0.31
CA TRP A 224 0.14 -10.11 0.90
C TRP A 224 -0.88 -9.77 1.99
N THR A 225 -2.14 -10.10 1.74
CA THR A 225 -3.28 -9.89 2.62
C THR A 225 -4.34 -10.97 2.43
N ASN A 226 -5.30 -11.00 3.34
CA ASN A 226 -6.50 -11.80 3.23
C ASN A 226 -7.46 -11.22 2.18
N LEU A 227 -8.17 -12.11 1.49
CA LEU A 227 -9.14 -11.74 0.45
C LEU A 227 -10.18 -10.73 0.96
N ASN A 228 -10.60 -10.81 2.23
CA ASN A 228 -11.56 -9.90 2.84
C ASN A 228 -11.11 -8.43 2.80
N ALA A 229 -9.80 -8.17 2.91
CA ALA A 229 -9.23 -6.83 2.82
C ALA A 229 -9.35 -6.23 1.41
N LEU A 230 -9.67 -7.05 0.40
CA LEU A 230 -9.83 -6.63 -0.98
C LEU A 230 -11.24 -6.12 -1.30
N GLN A 231 -12.21 -6.33 -0.40
CA GLN A 231 -13.60 -5.99 -0.68
C GLN A 231 -13.78 -4.47 -0.88
N GLY A 232 -14.17 -4.07 -2.09
CA GLY A 232 -14.44 -2.66 -2.41
C GLY A 232 -13.19 -1.79 -2.51
N ALA A 233 -12.00 -2.40 -2.50
CA ALA A 233 -10.76 -1.68 -2.75
C ALA A 233 -10.64 -1.34 -4.24
N GLN A 234 -10.37 -0.08 -4.54
CA GLN A 234 -9.82 0.30 -5.84
C GLN A 234 -8.31 0.10 -5.77
N ALA A 235 -7.82 -0.87 -6.55
CA ALA A 235 -6.41 -1.24 -6.56
C ALA A 235 -5.73 -0.72 -7.82
N ARG A 236 -4.42 -0.54 -7.72
CA ARG A 236 -3.53 -0.21 -8.82
C ARG A 236 -2.50 -1.31 -8.95
N LEU A 237 -2.40 -1.86 -10.15
CA LEU A 237 -1.31 -2.73 -10.55
C LEU A 237 -0.19 -1.87 -11.15
N GLN A 238 1.04 -2.17 -10.74
CA GLN A 238 2.26 -1.71 -11.38
C GLN A 238 3.13 -2.91 -11.71
N VAL A 239 3.55 -3.05 -12.97
CA VAL A 239 4.49 -4.10 -13.40
C VAL A 239 5.86 -3.48 -13.69
N PHE A 240 6.86 -3.98 -12.99
CA PHE A 240 8.26 -3.61 -13.11
C PHE A 240 8.96 -4.62 -14.01
N ARG A 241 9.41 -4.16 -15.18
CA ARG A 241 10.02 -5.03 -16.19
C ARG A 241 11.42 -5.44 -15.78
N SER A 242 11.73 -6.72 -15.88
CA SER A 242 13.10 -7.19 -15.69
C SER A 242 13.82 -7.28 -17.03
N PRO A 243 15.15 -7.05 -17.09
CA PRO A 243 15.96 -7.41 -18.26
C PRO A 243 15.96 -8.92 -18.55
N ARG A 244 15.58 -9.76 -17.58
CA ARG A 244 15.51 -11.22 -17.73
C ARG A 244 14.07 -11.66 -17.98
N ASP A 245 13.86 -12.46 -19.01
CA ASP A 245 12.53 -12.93 -19.37
C ASP A 245 11.83 -13.72 -18.27
N GLY A 246 10.58 -13.32 -17.98
CA GLY A 246 9.77 -13.92 -16.94
C GLY A 246 10.25 -13.60 -15.52
N HIS A 247 11.07 -12.57 -15.33
CA HIS A 247 11.41 -12.01 -14.02
C HIS A 247 10.71 -10.68 -13.73
N ASP A 248 9.74 -10.30 -14.55
CA ASP A 248 8.88 -9.14 -14.27
C ASP A 248 8.28 -9.26 -12.87
N PHE A 249 8.24 -8.15 -12.16
CA PHE A 249 7.72 -8.09 -10.80
C PHE A 249 6.48 -7.21 -10.78
N GLY A 250 5.38 -7.67 -10.20
CA GLY A 250 4.18 -6.85 -10.06
C GLY A 250 3.91 -6.48 -8.62
N ILE A 251 3.29 -5.31 -8.43
CA ILE A 251 2.73 -4.88 -7.15
C ILE A 251 1.30 -4.42 -7.39
N VAL A 252 0.37 -5.00 -6.64
CA VAL A 252 -1.01 -4.55 -6.50
C VAL A 252 -1.13 -3.81 -5.19
N HIS A 253 -1.60 -2.57 -5.21
CA HIS A 253 -1.78 -1.77 -4.00
C HIS A 253 -3.02 -0.87 -4.07
N SER A 254 -3.52 -0.43 -2.93
CA SER A 254 -4.54 0.61 -2.83
C SER A 254 -3.98 1.83 -2.11
N SER A 255 -4.38 3.02 -2.54
CA SER A 255 -3.94 4.28 -1.94
C SER A 255 -5.08 4.93 -1.16
N THR A 256 -4.75 5.38 0.06
CA THR A 256 -5.63 6.20 0.89
C THR A 256 -5.00 7.56 1.11
N PHE A 257 -5.79 8.61 0.94
CA PHE A 257 -5.40 10.01 1.17
C PHE A 257 -6.18 10.51 2.38
N LEU A 258 -5.45 10.99 3.38
CA LEU A 258 -6.01 11.47 4.64
C LEU A 258 -5.65 12.94 4.80
N ASP A 259 -6.62 13.79 5.11
CA ASP A 259 -6.35 15.19 5.42
C ASP A 259 -5.76 15.29 6.83
N LEU A 260 -4.62 15.94 6.91
CA LEU A 260 -4.02 16.38 8.15
C LEU A 260 -4.68 17.71 8.48
N ASN A 261 -5.85 17.68 9.13
CA ASN A 261 -6.45 18.91 9.67
C ASN A 261 -5.35 19.70 10.39
N SER A 262 -5.04 20.88 9.88
CA SER A 262 -4.16 21.82 10.56
C SER A 262 -4.79 22.10 11.90
N GLU A 263 -4.20 21.57 12.98
CA GLU A 263 -4.44 22.19 14.27
C GLU A 263 -4.04 23.66 14.11
N MET A 264 -4.96 24.53 14.54
CA MET A 264 -4.79 25.97 14.64
C MET A 264 -3.34 26.25 15.02
N THR A 265 -2.64 27.02 14.20
CA THR A 265 -1.55 27.84 14.67
C THR A 265 -2.05 28.56 15.91
N HIS A 266 -1.71 28.04 17.09
CA HIS A 266 -1.65 28.86 18.29
C HIS A 266 -0.52 29.85 18.02
N THR A 267 -0.86 30.96 17.40
CA THR A 267 -0.16 32.22 17.56
C THR A 267 -0.31 32.58 19.04
N THR A 268 0.58 32.03 19.87
CA THR A 268 0.93 32.68 21.12
C THR A 268 1.69 33.95 20.73
N THR A 269 0.92 35.05 20.76
CA THR A 269 1.30 36.46 21.01
C THR A 269 2.70 36.90 20.62
#